data_AF-A0A8X7RL65-F1
#
_entry.id   AF-A0A8X7RL65-F1
#
_cell.length_a   1.000
_cell.length_b   1.000
_cell.length_c   1.000
_cell.angle_alpha   90.00
_cell.angle_beta   90.00
_cell.angle_gamma   90.00
#
_symmetry.space_group_name_H-M   'P 1'
#
loop_
_entity.id
_entity.type
_entity.pdbx_description
1 polymer ?
#
loop_
_entity_poly.entity_id
_entity_poly.type
_entity_poly.pdbx_seq_one_letter_code
_entity_poly.pdbx_strand_id
1 'polypeptide(L)'
;MAFTWCVRRSASRLASLCSTRMVRLRSISAVASRPSLAPTPSPFRPFALYSTAIDWMSSEQSLLRVIDSEINTALQIDDPDLDEETAPGSFPFKIEDNPGHQTVTLTREYKGEHIKVVVSMPSFDSDENDDEDDEDGHSNGSSIPLVVTVTKKSGLSLEFSCMAFPDEIAIDALSVCNQGSTLEDKLANEGPDFECLDENLKKTFYKYLEIRGVKASTTNFLHQYMMRKVKREYLLWLKNVKKFMEES
;
A
#
# COMPACT_ATOMS: atom_id res chain seq x y z
N MET A 1 4.25 48.51 -32.38
CA MET A 1 4.15 47.28 -33.21
C MET A 1 3.45 46.24 -32.34
N ALA A 2 2.13 46.25 -32.20
CA ALA A 2 1.12 45.65 -33.08
C ALA A 2 1.25 44.12 -33.25
N PHE A 3 0.39 43.40 -32.50
CA PHE A 3 -0.26 42.07 -32.68
C PHE A 3 0.55 40.91 -33.29
N THR A 4 0.50 39.68 -32.74
CA THR A 4 -0.64 38.76 -32.93
C THR A 4 -0.80 37.68 -31.84
N TRP A 5 -2.06 37.39 -31.57
CA TRP A 5 -2.60 36.26 -30.82
C TRP A 5 -2.65 35.01 -31.72
N CYS A 6 -2.47 33.81 -31.16
CA CYS A 6 -3.08 32.58 -31.66
C CYS A 6 -3.28 31.60 -30.51
N VAL A 7 -4.51 31.59 -29.99
CA VAL A 7 -5.11 30.46 -29.26
C VAL A 7 -5.28 29.30 -30.24
N ARG A 8 -4.86 28.09 -29.86
CA ARG A 8 -5.40 26.87 -30.46
C ARG A 8 -5.71 25.83 -29.39
N ARG A 9 -6.87 25.24 -29.62
CA ARG A 9 -7.75 24.43 -28.77
C ARG A 9 -7.52 22.93 -29.01
N SER A 10 -8.05 22.12 -28.10
CA SER A 10 -8.47 20.69 -28.23
C SER A 10 -7.51 19.65 -27.62
N ALA A 11 -7.99 18.57 -27.02
CA ALA A 11 -9.30 18.19 -26.51
C ALA A 11 -9.08 16.94 -25.64
N SER A 12 -9.74 16.90 -24.50
CA SER A 12 -9.83 15.77 -23.58
C SER A 12 -10.55 14.58 -24.21
N ARG A 13 -10.09 13.36 -23.92
CA ARG A 13 -10.86 12.13 -24.08
C ARG A 13 -10.66 11.23 -22.86
N LEU A 14 -11.60 11.32 -21.92
CA LEU A 14 -11.91 10.28 -20.94
C LEU A 14 -12.98 9.38 -21.57
N ALA A 15 -12.72 8.07 -21.66
CA ALA A 15 -13.73 7.09 -22.00
C ALA A 15 -14.15 6.36 -20.71
N SER A 16 -15.31 6.74 -20.19
CA SER A 16 -16.03 6.03 -19.13
C SER A 16 -16.84 4.90 -19.75
N LEU A 17 -16.58 3.66 -19.34
CA LEU A 17 -17.38 2.49 -19.68
C LEU A 17 -18.43 2.26 -18.58
N CYS A 18 -19.55 2.98 -18.67
CA CYS A 18 -20.77 2.61 -17.94
C CYS A 18 -21.53 1.54 -18.72
N SER A 19 -21.55 0.32 -18.20
CA SER A 19 -22.35 -0.79 -18.71
C SER A 19 -23.81 -0.61 -18.29
N THR A 20 -24.71 -0.31 -19.23
CA THR A 20 -26.16 -0.27 -19.00
C THR A 20 -26.86 -1.52 -19.51
N ARG A 21 -27.57 -2.16 -18.58
CA ARG A 21 -28.58 -3.22 -18.75
C ARG A 21 -29.47 -3.02 -19.99
N MET A 22 -29.59 -4.07 -20.82
CA MET A 22 -30.68 -4.20 -21.78
C MET A 22 -31.88 -4.91 -21.14
N VAL A 23 -32.99 -4.18 -21.02
CA VAL A 23 -34.34 -4.73 -20.86
C VAL A 23 -35.07 -4.48 -22.18
N ARG A 24 -35.62 -5.52 -22.80
CA ARG A 24 -36.57 -5.36 -23.92
C ARG A 24 -37.81 -6.22 -23.69
N LEU A 25 -38.96 -5.55 -23.73
CA LEU A 25 -40.30 -6.09 -23.56
C LEU A 25 -40.89 -6.60 -24.89
N ARG A 26 -41.56 -7.76 -24.78
CA ARG A 26 -42.81 -8.27 -25.39
C ARG A 26 -43.15 -8.00 -26.87
N SER A 27 -43.53 -9.09 -27.55
CA SER A 27 -44.54 -9.15 -28.61
C SER A 27 -45.48 -10.36 -28.41
N ILE A 28 -46.74 -10.24 -28.84
CA ILE A 28 -47.91 -11.05 -28.46
C ILE A 28 -48.41 -11.95 -29.63
N SER A 29 -48.86 -13.16 -29.26
CA SER A 29 -49.92 -14.05 -29.81
C SER A 29 -49.83 -14.72 -31.20
N ALA A 30 -50.05 -16.05 -31.19
CA ALA A 30 -51.21 -16.67 -31.86
C ALA A 30 -51.55 -18.05 -31.22
N VAL A 31 -52.83 -18.39 -31.25
CA VAL A 31 -53.55 -19.48 -30.53
C VAL A 31 -53.81 -20.70 -31.42
N ALA A 32 -53.92 -21.88 -30.78
CA ALA A 32 -54.79 -23.06 -31.07
C ALA A 32 -53.98 -24.37 -30.91
N SER A 33 -54.42 -25.49 -30.31
CA SER A 33 -55.75 -25.97 -29.88
C SER A 33 -55.59 -27.18 -28.93
N ARG A 34 -56.62 -27.40 -28.09
CA ARG A 34 -56.91 -28.49 -27.10
C ARG A 34 -56.98 -29.93 -27.70
N PRO A 35 -57.12 -31.06 -26.94
CA PRO A 35 -57.70 -31.21 -25.57
C PRO A 35 -57.05 -32.21 -24.56
N SER A 36 -57.23 -31.88 -23.27
CA SER A 36 -57.62 -32.68 -22.08
C SER A 36 -57.46 -34.22 -22.03
N LEU A 37 -56.83 -34.71 -20.94
CA LEU A 37 -57.38 -35.72 -20.00
C LEU A 37 -56.67 -35.59 -18.62
N ALA A 38 -57.42 -35.87 -17.54
CA ALA A 38 -57.12 -35.51 -16.14
C ALA A 38 -56.53 -36.70 -15.31
N PRO A 39 -56.37 -36.65 -13.97
CA PRO A 39 -55.11 -36.98 -13.28
C PRO A 39 -55.16 -38.24 -12.38
N THR A 40 -54.00 -38.71 -11.91
CA THR A 40 -53.87 -39.66 -10.78
C THR A 40 -52.80 -39.18 -9.77
N PRO A 41 -53.02 -39.32 -8.43
CA PRO A 41 -52.07 -38.87 -7.42
C PRO A 41 -51.32 -39.99 -6.67
N SER A 42 -50.23 -39.57 -6.02
CA SER A 42 -49.46 -40.18 -4.89
C SER A 42 -48.21 -41.02 -5.23
N PRO A 43 -47.25 -41.19 -4.28
CA PRO A 43 -46.75 -40.22 -3.32
C PRO A 43 -45.19 -40.19 -3.19
N PHE A 44 -44.69 -39.12 -2.55
CA PHE A 44 -43.45 -38.98 -1.79
C PHE A 44 -42.17 -39.71 -2.25
N ARG A 45 -41.21 -38.95 -2.78
CA ARG A 45 -39.78 -39.20 -2.51
C ARG A 45 -39.22 -38.07 -1.65
N PRO A 46 -38.52 -38.39 -0.56
CA PRO A 46 -38.09 -37.41 0.43
C PRO A 46 -37.06 -36.46 -0.16
N PHE A 47 -37.17 -35.23 0.31
CA PHE A 47 -36.21 -34.14 0.20
C PHE A 47 -34.77 -34.66 0.18
N ALA A 48 -34.04 -34.36 -0.89
CA ALA A 48 -32.59 -34.32 -0.82
C ALA A 48 -32.26 -33.28 0.25
N LEU A 49 -31.85 -33.75 1.43
CA LEU A 49 -31.24 -32.89 2.42
C LEU A 49 -30.01 -32.28 1.77
N TYR A 50 -30.05 -30.96 1.65
CA TYR A 50 -28.98 -30.09 1.21
C TYR A 50 -27.66 -30.53 1.87
N SER A 51 -26.78 -31.14 1.09
CA SER A 51 -25.40 -31.43 1.50
C SER A 51 -24.53 -30.20 1.25
N THR A 52 -24.90 -29.05 1.81
CA THR A 52 -24.03 -27.86 1.81
C THR A 52 -23.11 -27.85 3.03
N ALA A 53 -23.49 -28.53 4.12
CA ALA A 53 -22.69 -28.58 5.34
C ALA A 53 -21.41 -29.45 5.23
N ILE A 54 -21.43 -30.51 4.42
CA ILE A 54 -20.27 -31.42 4.25
C ILE A 54 -19.19 -30.80 3.37
N ASP A 55 -19.58 -29.97 2.40
CA ASP A 55 -18.66 -29.33 1.45
C ASP A 55 -17.93 -28.13 2.09
N TRP A 56 -18.64 -27.35 2.92
CA TRP A 56 -18.09 -26.23 3.69
C TRP A 56 -16.96 -26.65 4.63
N MET A 57 -17.19 -27.70 5.44
CA MET A 57 -16.17 -28.21 6.37
C MET A 57 -14.92 -28.74 5.64
N SER A 58 -15.06 -29.22 4.41
CA SER A 58 -13.94 -29.67 3.57
C SER A 58 -13.12 -28.49 3.04
N SER A 59 -13.78 -27.37 2.70
CA SER A 59 -13.15 -26.15 2.20
C SER A 59 -12.39 -25.39 3.28
N GLU A 60 -12.94 -25.29 4.50
CA GLU A 60 -12.23 -24.67 5.63
C GLU A 60 -11.02 -25.50 6.05
N GLN A 61 -11.14 -26.84 6.08
CA GLN A 61 -10.02 -27.73 6.39
C GLN A 61 -8.92 -27.72 5.31
N SER A 62 -9.26 -27.49 4.04
CA SER A 62 -8.24 -27.35 2.99
C SER A 62 -7.51 -26.03 3.13
N LEU A 63 -8.23 -24.94 3.38
CA LEU A 63 -7.66 -23.62 3.59
C LEU A 63 -6.77 -23.56 4.84
N LEU A 64 -7.19 -24.13 5.97
CA LEU A 64 -6.36 -24.25 7.18
C LEU A 64 -5.04 -24.99 6.91
N ARG A 65 -5.08 -26.09 6.15
CA ARG A 65 -3.87 -26.83 5.75
C ARG A 65 -2.94 -25.98 4.88
N VAL A 66 -3.49 -25.20 3.97
CA VAL A 66 -2.69 -24.28 3.12
C VAL A 66 -2.07 -23.19 3.98
N ILE A 67 -2.82 -22.57 4.89
CA ILE A 67 -2.30 -21.54 5.80
C ILE A 67 -1.20 -22.11 6.71
N ASP A 68 -1.38 -23.31 7.26
CA ASP A 68 -0.35 -23.96 8.07
C ASP A 68 0.91 -24.25 7.26
N SER A 69 0.76 -24.70 6.02
CA SER A 69 1.89 -24.88 5.12
C SER A 69 2.61 -23.56 4.86
N GLU A 70 1.85 -22.48 4.60
CA GLU A 70 2.40 -21.16 4.31
C GLU A 70 3.14 -20.56 5.53
N ILE A 71 2.56 -20.67 6.72
CA ILE A 71 3.22 -20.25 7.98
C ILE A 71 4.52 -21.03 8.17
N ASN A 72 4.50 -22.35 7.95
CA ASN A 72 5.72 -23.16 8.07
C ASN A 72 6.78 -22.77 7.04
N THR A 73 6.40 -22.54 5.78
CA THR A 73 7.32 -22.06 4.74
C THR A 73 7.93 -20.71 5.13
N ALA A 74 7.10 -19.77 5.56
CA ALA A 74 7.55 -18.42 5.93
C ALA A 74 8.40 -18.41 7.23
N LEU A 75 8.29 -19.43 8.09
CA LEU A 75 9.13 -19.62 9.28
C LEU A 75 10.42 -20.41 9.00
N GLN A 76 10.41 -21.32 8.02
CA GLN A 76 11.56 -22.16 7.65
C GLN A 76 12.61 -21.43 6.82
N ILE A 77 12.30 -20.22 6.34
CA ILE A 77 13.31 -19.27 5.95
C ILE A 77 14.01 -18.88 7.25
N ASP A 78 15.05 -19.64 7.62
CA ASP A 78 16.06 -19.28 8.61
C ASP A 78 16.65 -17.94 8.16
N ASP A 79 15.97 -16.86 8.49
CA ASP A 79 16.48 -15.51 8.40
C ASP A 79 17.06 -15.24 9.80
N PRO A 80 18.37 -15.50 10.02
CA PRO A 80 19.03 -15.25 11.30
C PRO A 80 18.93 -13.78 11.74
N ASP A 81 18.37 -12.91 10.90
CA ASP A 81 18.11 -11.52 11.19
C ASP A 81 16.68 -11.19 11.66
N LEU A 82 15.83 -12.18 11.97
CA LEU A 82 14.54 -11.94 12.65
C LEU A 82 14.70 -11.57 14.13
N ASP A 83 15.90 -11.75 14.69
CA ASP A 83 16.29 -11.12 15.94
C ASP A 83 16.28 -9.60 15.78
N GLU A 84 15.90 -8.86 16.82
CA GLU A 84 15.83 -7.39 16.81
C GLU A 84 17.19 -6.81 16.39
N GLU A 85 17.35 -6.47 15.10
CA GLU A 85 18.55 -5.77 14.64
C GLU A 85 18.55 -4.42 15.35
N THR A 86 19.42 -4.32 16.35
CA THR A 86 19.67 -3.07 17.03
C THR A 86 20.22 -2.12 15.99
N ALA A 87 19.56 -0.97 15.82
CA ALA A 87 20.00 0.03 14.86
C ALA A 87 21.52 0.24 14.99
N PRO A 88 22.27 0.28 13.87
CA PRO A 88 23.72 0.40 13.94
C PRO A 88 24.07 1.63 14.78
N GLY A 89 25.16 1.59 15.55
CA GLY A 89 25.49 2.68 16.50
C GLY A 89 25.64 4.08 15.88
N SER A 90 25.74 4.16 14.55
CA SER A 90 25.76 5.39 13.75
C SER A 90 24.37 5.89 13.30
N PHE A 91 23.30 5.12 13.55
CA PHE A 91 21.93 5.45 13.20
C PHE A 91 21.35 6.44 14.24
N PRO A 92 20.93 7.65 13.81
CA PRO A 92 20.69 8.72 14.75
C PRO A 92 19.26 8.79 15.31
N PHE A 93 18.38 7.85 14.92
CA PHE A 93 16.98 7.87 15.31
C PHE A 93 16.64 6.76 16.29
N LYS A 94 15.70 7.05 17.18
CA LYS A 94 14.97 6.02 17.93
C LYS A 94 13.90 5.44 17.01
N ILE A 95 13.85 4.11 16.93
CA ILE A 95 12.86 3.36 16.14
C ILE A 95 11.68 2.99 17.04
N GLU A 96 10.47 3.27 16.58
CA GLU A 96 9.21 2.81 17.16
C GLU A 96 8.44 2.03 16.10
N ASP A 97 8.27 0.72 16.36
CA ASP A 97 7.63 -0.22 15.45
C ASP A 97 6.54 -1.00 16.20
N ASN A 98 5.29 -0.81 15.77
CA ASN A 98 4.13 -1.43 16.38
C ASN A 98 3.60 -2.55 15.47
N PRO A 99 3.47 -3.81 15.97
CA PRO A 99 2.88 -4.90 15.20
C PRO A 99 1.46 -4.57 14.72
N GLY A 100 1.13 -4.97 13.50
CA GLY A 100 -0.15 -4.70 12.83
C GLY A 100 -0.22 -3.35 12.12
N HIS A 101 0.78 -2.48 12.28
CA HIS A 101 0.87 -1.21 11.55
C HIS A 101 1.76 -1.38 10.31
N GLN A 102 1.38 -0.76 9.19
CA GLN A 102 2.18 -0.75 7.96
C GLN A 102 3.31 0.30 7.96
N THR A 103 3.55 0.95 9.11
CA THR A 103 4.51 2.06 9.22
C THR A 103 5.43 1.90 10.41
N VAL A 104 6.64 2.43 10.30
CA VAL A 104 7.62 2.58 11.38
C VAL A 104 7.84 4.07 11.62
N THR A 105 7.91 4.47 12.89
CA THR A 105 8.20 5.87 13.25
C THR A 105 9.62 6.01 13.78
N LEU A 106 10.42 6.86 13.13
CA LEU A 106 11.76 7.23 13.57
C LEU A 106 11.71 8.62 14.21
N THR A 107 12.28 8.77 15.40
CA THR A 107 12.29 10.06 16.11
C THR A 107 13.68 10.49 16.52
N ARG A 108 13.95 11.80 16.44
CA ARG A 108 15.20 12.42 16.85
C ARG A 108 14.98 13.86 17.30
N GLU A 109 15.69 14.27 18.34
CA GLU A 109 15.83 15.69 18.71
C GLU A 109 17.15 16.25 18.14
N TYR A 110 17.09 17.40 17.48
CA TYR A 110 18.29 18.07 16.94
C TYR A 110 18.20 19.58 17.15
N LYS A 111 19.10 20.13 17.98
CA LYS A 111 19.19 21.57 18.26
C LYS A 111 17.85 22.24 18.66
N GLY A 112 16.98 21.48 19.32
CA GLY A 112 15.65 21.95 19.75
C GLY A 112 14.56 21.89 18.68
N GLU A 113 14.83 21.21 17.57
CA GLU A 113 13.82 20.76 16.60
C GLU A 113 13.51 19.27 16.84
N HIS A 114 12.23 18.92 16.72
CA HIS A 114 11.76 17.54 16.75
C HIS A 114 11.65 17.01 15.31
N ILE A 115 12.40 15.95 15.01
CA ILE A 115 12.38 15.26 13.72
C ILE A 115 11.62 13.95 13.89
N LYS A 116 10.56 13.82 13.11
CA LYS A 116 9.78 12.59 12.98
C LYS A 116 9.86 12.13 11.53
N VAL A 117 10.24 10.88 11.32
CA VAL A 117 10.18 10.22 10.02
C VAL A 117 9.18 9.09 10.11
N VAL A 118 8.14 9.11 9.29
CA VAL A 118 7.20 8.00 9.16
C VAL A 118 7.58 7.25 7.91
N VAL A 119 8.02 6.01 8.07
CA VAL A 119 8.42 5.14 6.97
C VAL A 119 7.31 4.14 6.74
N SER A 120 6.79 4.10 5.53
CA SER A 120 5.71 3.21 5.14
C SER A 120 6.28 1.97 4.46
N MET A 121 5.63 0.83 4.63
CA MET A 121 5.96 -0.36 3.86
C MET A 121 5.92 -0.05 2.37
N PRO A 122 6.87 -0.55 1.58
CA PRO A 122 6.79 -0.45 0.13
C PRO A 122 5.53 -1.18 -0.35
N SER A 123 4.85 -0.62 -1.35
CA SER A 123 3.82 -1.37 -2.05
C SER A 123 4.51 -2.47 -2.85
N PHE A 124 4.03 -3.71 -2.70
CA PHE A 124 4.36 -4.80 -3.60
C PHE A 124 3.40 -4.69 -4.79
N ASP A 125 3.45 -3.59 -5.53
CA ASP A 125 2.80 -3.60 -6.83
C ASP A 125 3.59 -4.61 -7.67
N SER A 126 2.97 -5.78 -7.85
CA SER A 126 3.45 -6.77 -8.78
C SER A 126 3.15 -6.18 -10.15
N ASP A 127 4.04 -5.33 -10.65
CA ASP A 127 4.07 -5.03 -12.07
C ASP A 127 4.45 -6.33 -12.77
N GLU A 128 3.43 -7.17 -12.96
CA GLU A 128 3.40 -8.17 -14.00
C GLU A 128 3.71 -7.42 -15.29
N ASN A 129 4.70 -7.93 -16.05
CA ASN A 129 5.25 -7.45 -17.32
C ASN A 129 6.49 -6.54 -17.20
N ASP A 130 7.65 -7.14 -16.94
CA ASP A 130 8.82 -6.88 -17.78
C ASP A 130 9.65 -8.17 -17.87
N ASP A 131 9.54 -8.84 -19.03
CA ASP A 131 10.44 -9.89 -19.46
C ASP A 131 11.78 -9.23 -19.86
N GLU A 132 12.69 -9.01 -18.92
CA GLU A 132 14.12 -8.83 -19.24
C GLU A 132 14.97 -9.68 -18.29
N ASP A 133 15.69 -10.64 -18.89
CA ASP A 133 16.77 -11.41 -18.28
C ASP A 133 17.79 -10.46 -17.65
N ASP A 134 17.91 -10.46 -16.31
CA ASP A 134 19.12 -10.05 -15.63
C ASP A 134 19.59 -11.18 -14.70
N GLU A 135 20.54 -11.93 -15.23
CA GLU A 135 21.37 -12.92 -14.54
C GLU A 135 22.37 -12.19 -13.62
N ASP A 136 21.89 -11.40 -12.66
CA ASP A 136 22.68 -10.79 -11.58
C ASP A 136 21.79 -10.50 -10.37
N GLY A 137 22.09 -11.14 -9.23
CA GLY A 137 21.30 -11.08 -7.98
C GLY A 137 21.32 -9.73 -7.25
N HIS A 138 20.81 -8.68 -7.87
CA HIS A 138 20.61 -7.36 -7.26
C HIS A 138 19.14 -6.96 -7.29
N SER A 139 18.49 -7.13 -6.13
CA SER A 139 17.30 -6.41 -5.65
C SER A 139 16.75 -5.37 -6.64
N ASN A 140 15.69 -5.70 -7.38
CA ASN A 140 14.80 -4.72 -8.01
C ASN A 140 14.41 -3.71 -6.93
N GLY A 141 15.03 -2.53 -6.94
CA GLY A 141 15.11 -1.65 -5.78
C GLY A 141 13.74 -1.12 -5.36
N SER A 142 13.07 -1.83 -4.47
CA SER A 142 11.73 -1.49 -3.98
C SER A 142 11.79 -0.19 -3.18
N SER A 143 11.56 0.95 -3.85
CA SER A 143 11.61 2.26 -3.21
C SER A 143 10.72 2.33 -1.97
N ILE A 144 11.20 2.97 -0.90
CA ILE A 144 10.47 3.06 0.36
C ILE A 144 9.89 4.47 0.53
N PRO A 145 8.56 4.61 0.56
CA PRO A 145 7.94 5.90 0.83
C PRO A 145 8.16 6.31 2.29
N LEU A 146 8.59 7.55 2.49
CA LEU A 146 8.76 8.13 3.82
C LEU A 146 8.36 9.60 3.87
N VAL A 147 7.81 10.01 5.01
CA VAL A 147 7.45 11.40 5.30
C VAL A 147 8.34 11.91 6.42
N VAL A 148 9.09 12.98 6.15
CA VAL A 148 9.92 13.65 7.15
C VAL A 148 9.23 14.91 7.63
N THR A 149 8.94 15.01 8.92
CA THR A 149 8.41 16.21 9.55
C THR A 149 9.45 16.81 10.50
N VAL A 150 9.85 18.05 10.25
CA VAL A 150 10.73 18.82 11.15
C VAL A 150 9.93 19.90 11.85
N THR A 151 9.74 19.77 13.15
CA THR A 151 8.93 20.67 13.96
C THR A 151 9.82 21.56 14.84
N LYS A 152 9.64 22.87 14.73
CA LYS A 152 10.33 23.85 15.58
C LYS A 152 9.58 24.05 16.89
N LYS A 153 10.24 24.64 17.89
CA LYS A 153 9.64 25.01 19.19
C LYS A 153 8.40 25.90 19.09
N SER A 154 8.24 26.64 17.99
CA SER A 154 7.06 27.46 17.74
C SER A 154 5.82 26.65 17.37
N GLY A 155 5.94 25.34 17.12
CA GLY A 155 4.89 24.49 16.60
C GLY A 155 4.77 24.50 15.08
N LEU A 156 5.62 25.26 14.38
CA LEU A 156 5.71 25.29 12.92
C LEU A 156 6.54 24.09 12.44
N SER A 157 5.99 23.39 11.46
CA SER A 157 6.53 22.16 10.91
C SER A 157 6.73 22.27 9.41
N LEU A 158 7.83 21.72 8.93
CA LEU A 158 8.10 21.52 7.51
C LEU A 158 8.04 20.02 7.25
N GLU A 159 7.15 19.61 6.35
CA GLU A 159 6.89 18.23 5.97
C GLU A 159 7.43 17.98 4.57
N PHE A 160 8.18 16.89 4.40
CA PHE A 160 8.74 16.44 3.13
C PHE A 160 8.16 15.07 2.81
N SER A 161 7.63 14.91 1.60
CA SER A 161 7.37 13.59 1.01
C SER A 161 8.63 13.15 0.29
N CYS A 162 9.09 11.93 0.57
CA CYS A 162 10.32 11.41 0.01
C CYS A 162 10.18 9.93 -0.38
N MET A 163 11.02 9.52 -1.33
CA MET A 163 11.26 8.13 -1.68
C MET A 163 12.70 7.76 -1.35
N ALA A 164 12.90 6.68 -0.59
CA ALA A 164 14.23 6.14 -0.31
C ALA A 164 14.56 4.98 -1.26
N PHE A 165 15.65 5.14 -2.01
CA PHE A 165 16.26 4.11 -2.85
C PHE A 165 17.55 3.60 -2.17
N PRO A 166 18.14 2.49 -2.66
CA PRO A 166 19.48 2.08 -2.24
C PRO A 166 20.46 3.24 -2.41
N ASP A 167 21.13 3.64 -1.34
CA ASP A 167 22.09 4.76 -1.28
C ASP A 167 21.58 6.14 -1.75
N GLU A 168 20.27 6.36 -1.88
CA GLU A 168 19.70 7.63 -2.35
C GLU A 168 18.36 7.96 -1.67
N ILE A 169 18.07 9.26 -1.52
CA ILE A 169 16.77 9.78 -1.09
C ILE A 169 16.35 10.86 -2.09
N ALA A 170 15.15 10.71 -2.66
CA ALA A 170 14.50 11.70 -3.50
C ALA A 170 13.43 12.45 -2.69
N ILE A 171 13.30 13.76 -2.89
CA ILE A 171 12.22 14.58 -2.35
C ILE A 171 11.20 14.83 -3.46
N ASP A 172 9.95 14.44 -3.24
CA ASP A 172 8.87 14.62 -4.22
C ASP A 172 8.14 15.95 -4.01
N ALA A 173 7.83 16.24 -2.74
CA ALA A 173 7.01 17.38 -2.37
C ALA A 173 7.37 17.91 -0.99
N LEU A 174 7.01 19.17 -0.74
CA LEU A 174 7.16 19.82 0.55
C LEU A 174 5.93 20.65 0.90
N SER A 175 5.57 20.66 2.18
CA SER A 175 4.46 21.44 2.69
C SER A 175 4.78 22.02 4.06
N VAL A 176 4.12 23.13 4.40
CA VAL A 176 4.25 23.77 5.71
C VAL A 176 3.00 23.48 6.52
N CYS A 177 3.17 22.96 7.73
CA CYS A 177 2.06 22.67 8.64
C CYS A 177 2.32 23.20 10.06
N ASN A 178 1.27 23.29 10.86
CA ASN A 178 1.33 23.68 12.27
C ASN A 178 0.66 22.59 13.12
N GLN A 179 0.98 22.56 14.41
CA GLN A 179 0.24 21.71 15.35
C GLN A 179 -1.26 22.00 15.29
N GLY A 180 -2.05 20.98 14.93
CA GLY A 180 -3.51 21.08 14.78
C GLY A 180 -4.01 21.46 13.39
N SER A 181 -3.15 21.53 12.37
CA SER A 181 -3.57 21.77 10.98
C SER A 181 -4.52 20.66 10.48
N THR A 182 -5.62 21.07 9.86
CA THR A 182 -6.57 20.18 9.18
C THR A 182 -5.97 19.66 7.86
N LEU A 183 -6.55 18.59 7.28
CA LEU A 183 -6.13 18.11 5.96
C LEU A 183 -6.25 19.19 4.87
N GLU A 184 -7.28 20.03 4.95
CA GLU A 184 -7.47 21.16 4.04
C GLU A 184 -6.34 22.20 4.17
N ASP A 185 -5.89 22.47 5.40
CA ASP A 185 -4.78 23.39 5.64
C ASP A 185 -3.47 22.84 5.08
N LYS A 186 -3.26 21.51 5.17
CA LYS A 186 -2.09 20.86 4.57
C LYS A 186 -2.08 21.01 3.05
N LEU A 187 -3.22 20.74 2.40
CA LEU A 187 -3.36 20.86 0.96
C LEU A 187 -3.19 22.30 0.48
N ALA A 188 -3.71 23.27 1.23
CA ALA A 188 -3.57 24.69 0.89
C ALA A 188 -2.12 25.22 1.03
N ASN A 189 -1.30 24.56 1.85
CA ASN A 189 0.10 24.91 2.09
C ASN A 189 1.08 23.97 1.39
N GLU A 190 0.60 23.20 0.40
CA GLU A 190 1.45 22.40 -0.46
C GLU A 190 2.29 23.32 -1.36
N GLY A 191 3.59 23.05 -1.40
CA GLY A 191 4.51 23.78 -2.24
C GLY A 191 4.31 23.48 -3.73
N PRO A 192 5.01 24.21 -4.63
CA PRO A 192 5.14 23.75 -6.00
C PRO A 192 5.83 22.38 -6.04
N ASP A 193 5.67 21.68 -7.15
CA ASP A 193 6.43 20.46 -7.45
C ASP A 193 7.94 20.68 -7.19
N PHE A 194 8.57 19.75 -6.48
CA PHE A 194 9.95 19.92 -6.03
C PHE A 194 10.90 20.10 -7.22
N GLU A 195 10.64 19.42 -8.33
CA GLU A 195 11.45 19.52 -9.56
C GLU A 195 11.45 20.92 -10.19
N CYS A 196 10.39 21.69 -9.97
CA CYS A 196 10.26 23.07 -10.48
C CYS A 196 11.03 24.11 -9.64
N LEU A 197 11.61 23.71 -8.51
CA LEU A 197 12.41 24.62 -7.67
C LEU A 197 13.78 24.89 -8.28
N ASP A 198 14.33 26.05 -7.93
CA ASP A 198 15.70 26.42 -8.28
C ASP A 198 16.72 25.35 -7.78
N GLU A 199 17.73 25.06 -8.60
CA GLU A 199 18.73 24.02 -8.32
C GLU A 199 19.50 24.23 -7.02
N ASN A 200 19.82 25.48 -6.67
CA ASN A 200 20.50 25.76 -5.41
C ASN A 200 19.55 25.55 -4.24
N LEU A 201 18.27 25.91 -4.40
CA LEU A 201 17.25 25.65 -3.38
C LEU A 201 17.07 24.14 -3.13
N LYS A 202 16.94 23.33 -4.20
CA LYS A 202 16.87 21.86 -4.10
C LYS A 202 18.06 21.28 -3.33
N LYS A 203 19.29 21.67 -3.70
CA LYS A 203 20.53 21.24 -3.01
C LYS A 203 20.53 21.61 -1.53
N THR A 204 20.02 22.79 -1.16
CA THR A 204 19.96 23.20 0.25
C THR A 204 18.94 22.41 1.05
N PHE A 205 17.83 21.95 0.46
CA PHE A 205 16.87 21.07 1.13
C PHE A 205 17.44 19.67 1.38
N TYR A 206 18.15 19.08 0.42
CA TYR A 206 18.86 17.81 0.64
C TYR A 206 19.86 17.92 1.80
N LYS A 207 20.70 18.96 1.78
CA LYS A 207 21.64 19.23 2.88
C LYS A 207 20.95 19.47 4.22
N TYR A 208 19.77 20.10 4.21
CA TYR A 208 18.97 20.35 5.40
C TYR A 208 18.50 19.05 6.07
N LEU A 209 18.06 18.06 5.27
CA LEU A 209 17.67 16.73 5.74
C LEU A 209 18.88 15.90 6.20
N GLU A 210 19.98 15.95 5.45
CA GLU A 210 21.22 15.21 5.76
C GLU A 210 21.77 15.58 7.14
N ILE A 211 21.85 16.88 7.46
CA ILE A 211 22.33 17.37 8.76
C ILE A 211 21.44 16.88 9.93
N ARG A 212 20.16 16.60 9.65
CA ARG A 212 19.18 16.07 10.61
C ARG A 212 19.21 14.54 10.70
N GLY A 213 20.02 13.88 9.89
CA GLY A 213 20.27 12.44 9.93
C GLY A 213 19.50 11.65 8.88
N VAL A 214 18.67 12.29 8.06
CA VAL A 214 18.02 11.65 6.91
C VAL A 214 19.03 11.68 5.76
N LYS A 215 19.79 10.60 5.60
CA LYS A 215 20.94 10.53 4.69
C LYS A 215 20.93 9.24 3.87
N ALA A 216 21.46 9.32 2.65
CA ALA A 216 21.69 8.18 1.75
C ALA A 216 22.28 6.94 2.46
N SER A 217 23.36 7.12 3.23
CA SER A 217 24.01 6.00 3.95
C SER A 217 23.14 5.27 5.00
N THR A 218 21.93 5.75 5.31
CA THR A 218 20.99 5.07 6.20
C THR A 218 19.90 4.30 5.46
N THR A 219 19.77 4.46 4.14
CA THR A 219 18.66 3.86 3.40
C THR A 219 18.80 2.36 3.30
N ASN A 220 20.00 1.81 3.11
CA ASN A 220 20.18 0.35 3.04
C ASN A 220 19.73 -0.37 4.32
N PHE A 221 20.05 0.19 5.49
CA PHE A 221 19.53 -0.30 6.77
C PHE A 221 18.00 -0.20 6.82
N LEU A 222 17.45 0.93 6.36
CA LEU A 222 16.00 1.11 6.34
C LEU A 222 15.29 0.10 5.42
N HIS A 223 15.89 -0.21 4.27
CA HIS A 223 15.43 -1.24 3.35
C HIS A 223 15.39 -2.62 4.01
N GLN A 224 16.50 -3.04 4.61
CA GLN A 224 16.57 -4.31 5.33
C GLN A 224 15.53 -4.37 6.46
N TYR A 225 15.42 -3.30 7.27
CA TYR A 225 14.46 -3.20 8.35
C TYR A 225 13.02 -3.35 7.84
N MET A 226 12.65 -2.61 6.80
CA MET A 226 11.29 -2.62 6.26
C MET A 226 10.93 -3.95 5.59
N MET A 227 11.86 -4.60 4.88
CA MET A 227 11.65 -5.93 4.32
C MET A 227 11.34 -6.96 5.40
N ARG A 228 12.08 -6.93 6.53
CA ARG A 228 11.80 -7.81 7.66
C ARG A 228 10.47 -7.48 8.32
N LYS A 229 10.12 -6.20 8.42
CA LYS A 229 8.79 -5.80 8.91
C LYS A 229 7.69 -6.35 8.01
N VAL A 230 7.81 -6.27 6.68
CA VAL A 230 6.84 -6.85 5.73
C VAL A 230 6.66 -8.35 5.99
N LYS A 231 7.74 -9.11 6.14
CA LYS A 231 7.69 -10.54 6.49
C LYS A 231 6.98 -10.78 7.83
N ARG A 232 7.34 -10.02 8.88
CA ARG A 232 6.74 -10.12 10.22
C ARG A 232 5.23 -9.83 10.20
N GLU A 233 4.81 -8.79 9.49
CA GLU A 233 3.39 -8.44 9.37
C GLU A 233 2.62 -9.46 8.55
N TYR A 234 3.21 -10.03 7.49
CA TYR A 234 2.61 -11.12 6.72
C TYR A 234 2.39 -12.36 7.60
N LEU A 235 3.40 -12.75 8.39
CA LEU A 235 3.28 -13.84 9.36
C LEU A 235 2.21 -13.56 10.42
N LEU A 236 2.14 -12.33 10.93
CA LEU A 236 1.11 -11.92 11.89
C LEU A 236 -0.29 -12.02 11.25
N TRP A 237 -0.42 -11.56 10.00
CA TRP A 237 -1.67 -11.65 9.25
C TRP A 237 -2.10 -13.10 9.04
N LEU A 238 -1.22 -14.00 8.58
CA LEU A 238 -1.52 -15.43 8.43
C LEU A 238 -1.97 -16.06 9.75
N LYS A 239 -1.30 -15.75 10.86
CA LYS A 239 -1.70 -16.23 12.20
C LYS A 239 -3.09 -15.72 12.60
N ASN A 240 -3.42 -14.48 12.28
CA ASN A 240 -4.74 -13.92 12.54
C ASN A 240 -5.82 -14.57 11.67
N VAL A 241 -5.55 -14.83 10.38
CA VAL A 241 -6.47 -15.55 9.50
C VAL A 241 -6.69 -16.98 9.99
N LYS A 242 -5.61 -17.68 10.38
CA LYS A 242 -5.70 -19.00 11.00
C LYS A 242 -6.61 -18.98 12.22
N LYS A 243 -6.37 -18.05 13.15
CA LYS A 243 -7.17 -17.91 14.36
C LYS A 243 -8.66 -17.69 14.03
N PHE A 244 -8.96 -16.83 13.06
CA PHE A 244 -10.33 -16.60 12.61
C PHE A 244 -11.00 -17.86 12.05
N MET A 245 -10.26 -18.70 11.32
CA MET A 245 -10.77 -19.98 10.79
C MET A 245 -10.96 -21.06 11.87
N GLU A 246 -10.31 -20.93 13.02
CA GLU A 246 -10.46 -21.83 14.16
C GLU A 246 -11.58 -21.39 15.13
N GLU A 247 -12.09 -20.15 15.00
CA GLU A 247 -13.21 -19.64 15.78
C GLU A 247 -14.54 -20.25 15.27
N SER A 248 -15.32 -20.86 16.19
CA SER A 248 -16.61 -21.53 15.91
C SER A 248 -17.82 -20.63 16.11
#